data_AF-A0A7Y5AS62-F1
#
_entry.id   AF-A0A7Y5AS62-F1
#
_cell.length_a   1.000
_cell.length_b   1.000
_cell.length_c   1.000
_cell.angle_alpha   90.00
_cell.angle_beta   90.00
_cell.angle_gamma   90.00
#
_symmetry.space_group_name_H-M   'P 1'
#
loop_
_entity.id
_entity.type
_entity.pdbx_description
1 polymer ?
#
loop_
_entity_poly.entity_id
_entity_poly.type
_entity_poly.pdbx_seq_one_letter_code
_entity_poly.pdbx_strand_id
1 'polypeptide(L)'
;MKSYIERVIAEIPLFFSHFSQCLFRPRHFIQQQQAIAEQPDAVSKGVEFLILSFLIALFISQVLPEATNPVSLPADDAAFTQLTSRALFDLFLLFFAAAIAFGCLRMVGVASSFFSFFRLFAFFCGISMVLLVFANALTNIGMIDPVVAKSWIQLEQSAQALKPAMEQLMCHTDADGELIADPALGEQLQQQLTQAQTLYLQATERTLFLLGAGLQAVIQLILACWLFIAWFAYGKQQQLNSGKIVFSALLSLGLIYFASLLLSLMQTGSQMMAIYRSCPPT
;
A
#
# COMPACT_ATOMS: atom_id res chain seq x y z
N MET A 1 -20.86 20.47 -20.61
CA MET A 1 -20.08 20.26 -19.37
C MET A 1 -19.22 19.03 -19.60
N LYS A 2 -17.88 19.13 -19.48
CA LYS A 2 -17.00 17.95 -19.61
C LYS A 2 -17.26 16.97 -18.48
N SER A 3 -17.28 15.67 -18.79
CA SER A 3 -17.31 14.59 -17.80
C SER A 3 -16.10 14.70 -16.86
N TYR A 4 -16.22 14.28 -15.60
CA TYR A 4 -15.12 14.32 -14.63
C TYR A 4 -13.87 13.58 -15.15
N ILE A 5 -14.09 12.45 -15.84
CA ILE A 5 -13.03 11.66 -16.49
C ILE A 5 -12.34 12.44 -17.62
N GLU A 6 -13.09 13.21 -18.41
CA GLU A 6 -12.51 14.05 -19.47
C GLU A 6 -11.65 15.19 -18.91
N ARG A 7 -11.96 15.67 -17.70
CA ARG A 7 -11.11 16.65 -17.00
C ARG A 7 -9.80 16.00 -16.56
N VAL A 8 -9.87 14.83 -15.92
CA VAL A 8 -8.69 14.07 -15.48
C VAL A 8 -7.78 13.71 -16.67
N ILE A 9 -8.35 13.27 -17.80
CA ILE A 9 -7.58 12.95 -19.01
C ILE A 9 -6.94 14.21 -19.61
N ALA A 10 -7.61 15.36 -19.55
CA ALA A 10 -7.04 16.62 -20.03
C ALA A 10 -5.85 17.10 -19.18
N GLU A 11 -5.68 16.61 -17.94
CA GLU A 11 -4.53 16.94 -17.09
C GLU A 11 -3.27 16.11 -17.36
N ILE A 12 -3.32 15.10 -18.24
CA ILE A 12 -2.16 14.24 -18.59
C ILE A 12 -0.89 15.03 -18.98
N PRO A 13 -0.96 16.09 -19.81
CA PRO A 13 0.24 16.86 -20.15
C PRO A 13 0.85 17.58 -18.93
N LEU A 14 -0.01 18.06 -18.01
CA LEU A 14 0.42 18.73 -16.78
C LEU A 14 0.94 17.73 -15.74
N PHE A 15 0.45 16.49 -15.78
CA PHE A 15 0.89 15.41 -14.90
C PHE A 15 2.39 15.20 -14.95
N PHE A 16 2.98 15.02 -16.14
CA PHE A 16 4.43 14.77 -16.25
C PHE A 16 5.27 15.96 -15.76
N SER A 17 4.76 17.18 -15.94
CA SER A 17 5.40 18.39 -15.40
C SER A 17 5.35 18.41 -13.87
N HIS A 18 4.18 18.18 -13.27
CA HIS A 18 4.04 18.12 -11.81
C HIS A 18 4.79 16.94 -11.19
N PHE A 19 4.74 15.78 -11.82
CA PHE A 19 5.47 14.58 -11.43
C PHE A 19 6.98 14.83 -11.40
N SER A 20 7.56 15.34 -12.48
CA SER A 20 9.00 15.62 -12.56
C SER A 20 9.43 16.74 -11.59
N GLN A 21 8.66 17.81 -11.48
CA GLN A 21 8.98 18.90 -10.55
C GLN A 21 8.91 18.47 -9.09
N CYS A 22 7.89 17.72 -8.71
CA CYS A 22 7.72 17.22 -7.35
C CYS A 22 8.78 16.14 -7.04
N LEU A 23 9.09 15.24 -7.98
CA LEU A 23 10.12 14.22 -7.82
C LEU A 23 11.53 14.83 -7.67
N PHE A 24 11.96 15.66 -8.62
CA PHE A 24 13.35 16.14 -8.66
C PHE A 24 13.59 17.42 -7.85
N ARG A 25 12.55 18.23 -7.60
CA ARG A 25 12.66 19.51 -6.88
C ARG A 25 11.54 19.67 -5.85
N PRO A 26 11.38 18.73 -4.88
CA PRO A 26 10.26 18.71 -3.94
C PRO A 26 10.14 20.02 -3.14
N ARG A 27 11.26 20.61 -2.72
CA ARG A 27 11.26 21.89 -2.00
C ARG A 27 10.64 23.03 -2.83
N HIS A 28 11.04 23.16 -4.09
CA HIS A 28 10.53 24.22 -4.97
C HIS A 28 9.05 23.98 -5.29
N PHE A 29 8.66 22.73 -5.53
CA PHE A 29 7.27 22.35 -5.76
C PHE A 29 6.39 22.70 -4.56
N ILE A 30 6.82 22.40 -3.32
CA ILE A 30 6.08 22.78 -2.12
C ILE A 30 5.90 24.30 -2.03
N GLN A 31 6.95 25.09 -2.32
CA GLN A 31 6.86 26.56 -2.30
C GLN A 31 5.84 27.08 -3.33
N GLN A 32 5.92 26.56 -4.55
CA GLN A 32 5.01 26.96 -5.63
C GLN A 32 3.57 26.65 -5.27
N GLN A 33 3.29 25.44 -4.76
CA GLN A 33 1.94 25.06 -4.37
C GLN A 33 1.44 25.90 -3.20
N GLN A 34 2.25 26.11 -2.15
CA GLN A 34 1.83 26.96 -1.01
C GLN A 34 1.58 28.43 -1.39
N ALA A 35 2.24 28.93 -2.44
CA ALA A 35 2.02 30.29 -2.96
C ALA A 35 0.73 30.44 -3.77
N ILE A 36 0.11 29.34 -4.22
CA ILE A 36 -1.19 29.38 -4.91
C ILE A 36 -2.27 29.71 -3.88
N ALA A 37 -2.99 30.81 -4.11
CA ALA A 37 -4.14 31.19 -3.28
C ALA A 37 -5.14 30.04 -3.16
N GLU A 38 -5.72 29.86 -1.97
CA GLU A 38 -6.72 28.84 -1.71
C GLU A 38 -7.96 29.09 -2.57
N GLN A 39 -8.12 28.26 -3.60
CA GLN A 39 -9.32 28.19 -4.42
C GLN A 39 -10.23 27.08 -3.86
N PRO A 40 -11.56 27.20 -4.00
CA PRO A 40 -12.49 26.17 -3.52
C PRO A 40 -12.19 24.78 -4.10
N ASP A 41 -11.60 24.71 -5.30
CA ASP A 41 -11.23 23.46 -5.99
C ASP A 41 -9.78 23.02 -5.74
N ALA A 42 -9.05 23.61 -4.79
CA ALA A 42 -7.64 23.29 -4.57
C ALA A 42 -7.42 21.80 -4.24
N VAL A 43 -8.32 21.20 -3.47
CA VAL A 43 -8.28 19.76 -3.17
C VAL A 43 -8.49 18.92 -4.43
N SER A 44 -9.39 19.34 -5.32
CA SER A 44 -9.74 18.61 -6.55
C SER A 44 -8.49 18.33 -7.38
N LYS A 45 -7.62 19.31 -7.58
CA LYS A 45 -6.37 19.13 -8.35
C LYS A 45 -5.42 18.09 -7.75
N GLY A 46 -5.31 18.04 -6.43
CA GLY A 46 -4.49 17.03 -5.75
C GLY A 46 -5.08 15.63 -5.92
N VAL A 47 -6.41 15.51 -5.85
CA VAL A 47 -7.14 14.25 -6.05
C VAL A 47 -7.10 13.81 -7.51
N GLU A 48 -7.27 14.71 -8.47
CA GLU A 48 -7.17 14.44 -9.91
C GLU A 48 -5.78 13.89 -10.26
N PHE A 49 -4.72 14.49 -9.72
CA PHE A 49 -3.36 13.97 -9.85
C PHE A 49 -3.20 12.58 -9.22
N LEU A 50 -3.74 12.36 -8.02
CA LEU A 50 -3.67 11.05 -7.34
C LEU A 50 -4.40 9.96 -8.14
N ILE A 51 -5.58 10.27 -8.69
CA ILE A 51 -6.35 9.36 -9.56
C ILE A 51 -5.54 9.07 -10.83
N LEU A 52 -4.94 10.08 -11.45
CA LEU A 52 -4.15 9.87 -12.66
C LEU A 52 -2.88 9.05 -12.38
N SER A 53 -2.20 9.30 -11.25
CA SER A 53 -1.12 8.44 -10.75
C SER A 53 -1.59 7.00 -10.57
N PHE A 54 -2.79 6.78 -10.05
CA PHE A 54 -3.34 5.44 -9.81
C PHE A 54 -3.59 4.72 -11.14
N LEU A 55 -4.16 5.41 -12.13
CA LEU A 55 -4.36 4.86 -13.47
C LEU A 55 -3.03 4.51 -14.15
N ILE A 56 -2.01 5.35 -14.01
CA ILE A 56 -0.66 5.08 -14.53
C ILE A 56 -0.02 3.90 -13.80
N ALA A 57 -0.14 3.84 -12.48
CA ALA A 57 0.36 2.73 -11.67
C ALA A 57 -0.32 1.41 -12.08
N LEU A 58 -1.65 1.40 -12.26
CA LEU A 58 -2.39 0.24 -12.78
C LEU A 58 -1.93 -0.15 -14.19
N PHE A 59 -1.69 0.81 -15.07
CA PHE A 59 -1.17 0.51 -16.40
C PHE A 59 0.23 -0.12 -16.33
N ILE A 60 1.12 0.40 -15.49
CA ILE A 60 2.46 -0.16 -15.29
C ILE A 60 2.37 -1.57 -14.72
N SER A 61 1.53 -1.82 -13.72
CA SER A 61 1.38 -3.16 -13.13
C SER A 61 0.78 -4.18 -14.11
N GLN A 62 -0.03 -3.74 -15.07
CA GLN A 62 -0.53 -4.61 -16.15
C GLN A 62 0.52 -4.91 -17.22
N VAL A 63 1.30 -3.91 -17.62
CA VAL A 63 2.34 -4.06 -18.66
C VAL A 63 3.57 -4.79 -18.10
N LEU A 64 3.86 -4.63 -16.82
CA LEU A 64 4.98 -5.23 -16.09
C LEU A 64 4.45 -5.95 -14.83
N PRO A 65 3.88 -7.16 -14.97
CA PRO A 65 3.21 -7.86 -13.86
C PRO A 65 4.18 -8.16 -12.72
N GLU A 66 3.90 -7.74 -11.50
CA GLU A 66 4.84 -7.90 -10.37
C GLU A 66 5.04 -9.37 -9.98
N ALA A 67 6.29 -9.74 -9.68
CA ALA A 67 6.64 -11.08 -9.24
C ALA A 67 6.05 -11.42 -7.86
N THR A 68 5.92 -10.42 -6.98
CA THR A 68 5.54 -10.63 -5.57
C THR A 68 4.04 -10.48 -5.31
N ASN A 69 3.28 -9.97 -6.28
CA ASN A 69 1.84 -9.75 -6.13
C ASN A 69 1.20 -9.58 -7.52
N PRO A 70 0.96 -10.69 -8.27
CA PRO A 70 0.30 -10.57 -9.55
C PRO A 70 -1.10 -10.00 -9.30
N VAL A 71 -1.34 -8.77 -9.78
CA VAL A 71 -2.68 -8.20 -9.80
C VAL A 71 -3.50 -9.05 -10.77
N SER A 72 -4.16 -10.07 -10.24
CA SER A 72 -5.13 -10.86 -11.00
C SER A 72 -6.34 -9.97 -11.21
N LEU A 73 -6.62 -9.66 -12.48
CA LEU A 73 -7.88 -9.01 -12.81
C LEU A 73 -9.02 -9.91 -12.32
N PRO A 74 -10.01 -9.35 -11.62
CA PRO A 74 -11.11 -10.12 -11.07
C PRO A 74 -11.82 -10.86 -12.21
N ALA A 75 -11.97 -12.17 -12.05
CA ALA A 75 -12.57 -13.04 -13.07
C ALA A 75 -14.10 -12.89 -13.16
N ASP A 76 -14.72 -12.32 -12.11
CA ASP A 76 -16.16 -12.13 -11.99
C ASP A 76 -16.53 -10.79 -11.32
N ASP A 77 -17.80 -10.41 -11.45
CA ASP A 77 -18.35 -9.14 -10.92
C ASP A 77 -18.24 -9.07 -9.39
N ALA A 78 -18.29 -10.22 -8.71
CA ALA A 78 -18.14 -10.31 -7.27
C ALA A 78 -16.71 -9.98 -6.82
N ALA A 79 -15.68 -10.55 -7.47
CA ALA A 79 -14.30 -10.20 -7.22
C ALA A 79 -14.00 -8.74 -7.61
N PHE A 80 -14.64 -8.22 -8.67
CA PHE A 80 -14.49 -6.81 -9.05
C PHE A 80 -15.05 -5.86 -7.97
N THR A 81 -16.21 -6.21 -7.42
CA THR A 81 -16.82 -5.46 -6.31
C THR A 81 -15.94 -5.49 -5.06
N GLN A 82 -15.36 -6.65 -4.73
CA GLN A 82 -14.43 -6.76 -3.59
C GLN A 82 -13.15 -5.94 -3.80
N LEU A 83 -12.54 -6.02 -4.99
CA LEU A 83 -11.33 -5.27 -5.32
C LEU A 83 -11.59 -3.76 -5.28
N THR A 84 -12.73 -3.32 -5.83
CA THR A 84 -13.14 -1.91 -5.81
C THR A 84 -13.44 -1.43 -4.40
N SER A 85 -14.15 -2.23 -3.59
CA SER A 85 -14.41 -1.90 -2.18
C SER A 85 -13.12 -1.79 -1.37
N ARG A 86 -12.13 -2.63 -1.65
CA ARG A 86 -10.82 -2.58 -0.99
C ARG A 86 -10.05 -1.31 -1.40
N ALA A 87 -10.02 -0.98 -2.68
CA ALA A 87 -9.40 0.25 -3.16
C ALA A 87 -10.05 1.51 -2.56
N LEU A 88 -11.39 1.53 -2.43
CA LEU A 88 -12.11 2.62 -1.73
C LEU A 88 -11.74 2.71 -0.25
N PHE A 89 -11.61 1.56 0.42
CA PHE A 89 -11.16 1.50 1.80
C PHE A 89 -9.73 2.03 1.95
N ASP A 90 -8.82 1.66 1.05
CA ASP A 90 -7.43 2.14 1.07
C ASP A 90 -7.34 3.67 0.84
N LEU A 91 -8.18 4.23 -0.04
CA LEU A 91 -8.29 5.69 -0.19
C LEU A 91 -8.80 6.37 1.09
N PHE A 92 -9.72 5.73 1.81
CA PHE A 92 -10.21 6.23 3.07
C PHE A 92 -9.14 6.17 4.18
N LEU A 93 -8.34 5.10 4.22
CA LEU A 93 -7.17 5.00 5.09
C LEU A 93 -6.13 6.07 4.77
N LEU A 94 -5.91 6.36 3.49
CA LEU A 94 -5.00 7.40 3.04
C LEU A 94 -5.46 8.79 3.54
N PHE A 95 -6.77 9.07 3.46
CA PHE A 95 -7.34 10.30 4.01
C PHE A 95 -7.15 10.40 5.52
N PHE A 96 -7.40 9.31 6.26
CA PHE A 96 -7.16 9.27 7.71
C PHE A 96 -5.69 9.46 8.08
N ALA A 97 -4.76 8.85 7.32
CA ALA A 97 -3.33 9.06 7.49
C ALA A 97 -2.96 10.53 7.28
N ALA A 98 -3.53 11.20 6.27
CA ALA A 98 -3.35 12.62 6.06
C ALA A 98 -3.89 13.46 7.23
N ALA A 99 -5.07 13.12 7.75
CA ALA A 99 -5.68 13.80 8.89
C ALA A 99 -4.83 13.66 10.17
N ILE A 100 -4.33 12.45 10.46
CA ILE A 100 -3.40 12.19 11.58
C ILE A 100 -2.12 13.01 11.41
N ALA A 101 -1.49 12.93 10.23
CA ALA A 101 -0.26 13.66 9.92
C ALA A 101 -0.44 15.18 10.09
N PHE A 102 -1.57 15.73 9.60
CA PHE A 102 -1.89 17.13 9.80
C PHE A 102 -2.18 17.48 11.26
N GLY A 103 -2.89 16.62 12.00
CA GLY A 103 -3.12 16.78 13.44
C GLY A 103 -1.82 16.87 14.23
N CYS A 104 -0.86 16.00 13.95
CA CYS A 104 0.49 16.05 14.53
C CYS A 104 1.22 17.36 14.19
N LEU A 105 1.12 17.82 12.94
CA LEU A 105 1.69 19.09 12.51
C LEU A 105 1.03 20.29 13.23
N ARG A 106 -0.29 20.25 13.44
CA ARG A 106 -1.01 21.26 14.22
C ARG A 106 -0.56 21.30 15.67
N MET A 107 -0.33 20.14 16.30
CA MET A 107 0.19 20.05 17.68
C MET A 107 1.55 20.72 17.86
N VAL A 108 2.42 20.70 16.83
CA VAL A 108 3.73 21.36 16.90
C VAL A 108 3.71 22.84 16.49
N GLY A 109 2.55 23.38 16.10
CA GLY A 109 2.31 24.81 15.87
C GLY A 109 2.18 25.24 14.40
N VAL A 110 1.86 24.31 13.48
CA VAL A 110 1.60 24.68 12.07
C VAL A 110 0.28 25.45 11.95
N ALA A 111 0.29 26.56 11.22
CA ALA A 111 -0.88 27.42 11.01
C ALA A 111 -1.55 27.25 9.63
N SER A 112 -0.99 26.44 8.73
CA SER A 112 -1.56 26.21 7.41
C SER A 112 -2.92 25.48 7.48
N SER A 113 -3.72 25.64 6.43
CA SER A 113 -4.99 24.93 6.29
C SER A 113 -4.77 23.44 6.01
N PHE A 114 -5.75 22.62 6.41
CA PHE A 114 -5.77 21.20 6.05
C PHE A 114 -5.84 21.00 4.54
N PHE A 115 -6.59 21.84 3.82
CA PHE A 115 -6.77 21.70 2.38
C PHE A 115 -5.48 21.90 1.59
N SER A 116 -4.67 22.90 1.96
CA SER A 116 -3.37 23.14 1.34
C SER A 116 -2.38 22.00 1.63
N PHE A 117 -2.40 21.47 2.87
CA PHE A 117 -1.61 20.29 3.25
C PHE A 117 -2.07 19.05 2.47
N PHE A 118 -3.37 18.76 2.44
CA PHE A 118 -3.92 17.56 1.82
C PHE A 118 -3.66 17.54 0.31
N ARG A 119 -3.75 18.68 -0.37
CA ARG A 119 -3.37 18.79 -1.78
C ARG A 119 -1.92 18.36 -2.02
N LEU A 120 -0.99 18.88 -1.20
CA LEU A 120 0.41 18.48 -1.28
C LEU A 120 0.59 17.00 -0.97
N PHE A 121 -0.03 16.53 0.11
CA PHE A 121 0.00 15.13 0.50
C PHE A 121 -0.44 14.21 -0.64
N ALA A 122 -1.53 14.54 -1.34
CA ALA A 122 -2.02 13.79 -2.49
C ALA A 122 -1.00 13.72 -3.66
N PHE A 123 -0.29 14.81 -3.98
CA PHE A 123 0.80 14.78 -4.97
C PHE A 123 1.93 13.83 -4.55
N PHE A 124 2.40 13.94 -3.31
CA PHE A 124 3.49 13.10 -2.79
C PHE A 124 3.08 11.62 -2.75
N CYS A 125 1.84 11.31 -2.35
CA CYS A 125 1.29 9.96 -2.38
C CYS A 125 1.18 9.42 -3.81
N GLY A 126 0.68 10.22 -4.75
CA GLY A 126 0.56 9.81 -6.15
C GLY A 126 1.90 9.46 -6.79
N ILE A 127 2.96 10.22 -6.48
CA ILE A 127 4.32 9.91 -6.97
C ILE A 127 4.87 8.67 -6.30
N SER A 128 4.72 8.57 -4.97
CA SER A 128 5.21 7.42 -4.20
C SER A 128 4.61 6.12 -4.71
N MET A 129 3.31 6.12 -5.01
CA MET A 129 2.61 4.97 -5.56
C MET A 129 3.16 4.54 -6.93
N VAL A 130 3.33 5.47 -7.87
CA VAL A 130 3.91 5.16 -9.20
C VAL A 130 5.33 4.59 -9.05
N LEU A 131 6.15 5.17 -8.17
CA LEU A 131 7.50 4.70 -7.92
C LEU A 131 7.53 3.32 -7.25
N LEU A 132 6.63 3.05 -6.31
CA LEU A 132 6.53 1.75 -5.65
C LEU A 132 6.12 0.66 -6.63
N VAL A 133 5.12 0.91 -7.48
CA VAL A 133 4.74 -0.06 -8.53
C VAL A 133 5.87 -0.28 -9.52
N PHE A 134 6.60 0.77 -9.90
CA PHE A 134 7.79 0.61 -10.74
C PHE A 134 8.90 -0.20 -10.03
N ALA A 135 9.12 0.03 -8.73
CA ALA A 135 10.08 -0.70 -7.92
C ALA A 135 9.70 -2.19 -7.80
N ASN A 136 8.42 -2.47 -7.59
CA ASN A 136 7.91 -3.83 -7.54
C ASN A 136 7.96 -4.51 -8.90
N ALA A 137 7.66 -3.80 -9.99
CA ALA A 137 7.79 -4.33 -11.35
C ALA A 137 9.23 -4.76 -11.66
N LEU A 138 10.26 -4.12 -11.09
CA LEU A 138 11.65 -4.53 -11.25
C LEU A 138 11.98 -5.89 -10.61
N THR A 139 11.16 -6.35 -9.65
CA THR A 139 11.33 -7.70 -9.07
C THR A 139 11.10 -8.81 -10.09
N ASN A 140 10.45 -8.53 -11.23
CA ASN A 140 10.35 -9.47 -12.35
C ASN A 140 11.69 -9.92 -12.93
N ILE A 141 12.77 -9.19 -12.69
CA ILE A 141 14.12 -9.65 -13.08
C ILE A 141 14.41 -11.02 -12.46
N GLY A 142 13.91 -11.28 -11.24
CA GLY A 142 14.01 -12.59 -10.58
C GLY A 142 13.25 -13.71 -11.31
N MET A 143 12.14 -13.38 -11.97
CA MET A 143 11.29 -14.33 -12.71
C MET A 143 11.86 -14.77 -14.05
N ILE A 144 12.97 -14.17 -14.50
CA ILE A 144 13.75 -14.66 -15.63
C ILE A 144 14.36 -16.04 -15.30
N ASP A 145 14.62 -16.32 -14.02
CA ASP A 145 15.04 -17.65 -13.58
C ASP A 145 13.83 -18.61 -13.57
N PRO A 146 13.84 -19.67 -14.42
CA PRO A 146 12.73 -20.61 -14.51
C PRO A 146 12.52 -21.41 -13.21
N VAL A 147 13.53 -21.52 -12.34
CA VAL A 147 13.38 -22.14 -11.02
C VAL A 147 12.58 -21.22 -10.11
N VAL A 148 12.91 -19.94 -10.06
CA VAL A 148 12.18 -18.94 -9.26
C VAL A 148 10.73 -18.86 -9.73
N ALA A 149 10.49 -18.76 -11.04
CA ALA A 149 9.14 -18.70 -11.60
C ALA A 149 8.30 -19.94 -11.25
N LYS A 150 8.86 -21.15 -11.37
CA LYS A 150 8.16 -22.39 -11.02
C LYS A 150 7.89 -22.50 -9.53
N SER A 151 8.88 -22.21 -8.70
CA SER A 151 8.72 -22.24 -7.23
C SER A 151 7.68 -21.24 -6.78
N TRP A 152 7.60 -20.06 -7.40
CA TRP A 152 6.60 -19.05 -7.07
C TRP A 152 5.18 -19.46 -7.44
N ILE A 153 4.98 -20.02 -8.64
CA ILE A 153 3.68 -20.57 -9.06
C ILE A 153 3.23 -21.70 -8.10
N GLN A 154 4.17 -22.56 -7.68
CA GLN A 154 3.88 -23.63 -6.71
C GLN A 154 3.52 -23.06 -5.33
N LEU A 155 4.16 -21.96 -4.90
CA LEU A 155 3.81 -21.26 -3.68
C LEU A 155 2.41 -20.67 -3.74
N GLU A 156 2.02 -20.01 -4.84
CA GLU A 156 0.67 -19.49 -5.04
C GLU A 156 -0.39 -20.59 -4.97
N GLN A 157 -0.15 -21.72 -5.62
CA GLN A 157 -1.03 -22.89 -5.56
C GLN A 157 -1.13 -23.45 -4.14
N SER A 158 -0.01 -23.50 -3.41
CA SER A 158 0.01 -23.97 -2.02
C SER A 158 -0.80 -23.04 -1.10
N ALA A 159 -0.71 -21.72 -1.29
CA ALA A 159 -1.45 -20.74 -0.51
C ALA A 159 -2.97 -20.84 -0.73
N GLN A 160 -3.40 -21.07 -1.97
CA GLN A 160 -4.80 -21.32 -2.30
C GLN A 160 -5.33 -22.61 -1.65
N ALA A 161 -4.51 -23.66 -1.57
CA ALA A 161 -4.88 -24.92 -0.92
C ALA A 161 -4.90 -24.85 0.61
N LEU A 162 -4.03 -24.02 1.21
CA LEU A 162 -3.92 -23.84 2.67
C LEU A 162 -5.12 -23.11 3.29
N LYS A 163 -5.72 -22.16 2.55
CA LYS A 163 -6.84 -21.34 3.05
C LYS A 163 -8.05 -22.18 3.55
N PRO A 164 -8.63 -23.11 2.78
CA PRO A 164 -9.75 -23.91 3.24
C PRO A 164 -9.39 -24.85 4.40
N ALA A 165 -8.15 -25.37 4.44
CA ALA A 165 -7.68 -26.22 5.53
C ALA A 165 -7.55 -25.45 6.85
N MET A 166 -7.09 -24.19 6.80
CA MET A 166 -7.08 -23.30 7.96
C MET A 166 -8.49 -22.93 8.43
N GLU A 167 -9.40 -22.63 7.50
CA GLU A 167 -10.80 -22.34 7.82
C GLU A 167 -11.49 -23.54 8.49
N GLN A 168 -11.22 -24.76 8.01
CA GLN A 168 -11.72 -26.00 8.64
C GLN A 168 -11.18 -26.19 10.05
N LEU A 169 -9.87 -25.99 10.27
CA LEU A 169 -9.28 -26.10 11.61
C LEU A 169 -9.91 -25.11 12.59
N MET A 170 -10.24 -23.89 12.14
CA MET A 170 -10.92 -22.89 12.95
C MET A 170 -12.41 -23.21 13.23
N CYS A 171 -13.01 -24.13 12.49
CA CYS A 171 -14.35 -24.65 12.77
C CYS A 171 -14.37 -25.84 13.73
N HIS A 172 -13.22 -26.44 14.04
CA HIS A 172 -13.10 -27.50 15.04
C HIS A 172 -12.87 -26.90 16.42
N THR A 173 -13.95 -26.47 17.08
CA THR A 173 -13.94 -26.00 18.47
C THR A 173 -14.77 -26.90 19.38
N ASP A 174 -14.39 -26.99 20.65
CA ASP A 174 -15.15 -27.69 21.68
C ASP A 174 -16.34 -26.87 22.18
N ALA A 175 -17.09 -27.44 23.13
CA ALA A 175 -18.27 -26.80 23.71
C ALA A 175 -17.97 -25.50 24.48
N ASP A 176 -16.71 -25.30 24.89
CA ASP A 176 -16.22 -24.10 25.56
C ASP A 176 -15.61 -23.08 24.56
N GLY A 177 -15.57 -23.43 23.27
CA GLY A 177 -15.04 -22.61 22.19
C GLY A 177 -13.52 -22.70 22.03
N GLU A 178 -12.86 -23.66 22.68
CA GLU A 178 -11.43 -23.92 22.49
C GLU A 178 -11.20 -24.73 21.21
N LEU A 179 -10.11 -24.43 20.50
CA LEU A 179 -9.71 -25.17 19.30
C LEU A 179 -9.37 -26.62 19.67
N ILE A 180 -10.14 -27.58 19.14
CA ILE A 180 -9.83 -29.00 19.26
C ILE A 180 -8.72 -29.29 18.25
N ALA A 181 -7.56 -29.69 18.76
CA ALA A 181 -6.48 -30.15 17.90
C ALA A 181 -6.92 -31.42 17.15
N ASP A 182 -7.10 -31.33 15.83
CA ASP A 182 -7.11 -32.50 14.96
C ASP A 182 -5.64 -32.82 14.61
N PRO A 183 -5.05 -33.87 15.20
CA PRO A 183 -3.64 -34.19 14.97
C PRO A 183 -3.36 -34.61 13.52
N ALA A 184 -4.34 -35.18 12.81
CA ALA A 184 -4.17 -35.58 11.41
C ALA A 184 -4.19 -34.35 10.48
N LEU A 185 -5.13 -33.42 10.72
CA LEU A 185 -5.18 -32.15 9.99
C LEU A 185 -3.96 -31.27 10.32
N GLY A 186 -3.51 -31.27 11.57
CA GLY A 186 -2.33 -30.56 12.04
C GLY A 186 -1.03 -31.07 11.40
N GLU A 187 -0.81 -32.39 11.34
CA GLU A 187 0.35 -32.97 10.66
C GLU A 187 0.35 -32.69 9.15
N GLN A 188 -0.82 -32.75 8.50
CA GLN A 188 -0.95 -32.42 7.09
C GLN A 188 -0.66 -30.94 6.82
N LEU A 189 -1.15 -30.03 7.67
CA LEU A 189 -0.86 -28.59 7.56
C LEU A 189 0.62 -28.30 7.77
N GLN A 190 1.25 -28.96 8.75
CA GLN A 190 2.66 -28.79 9.06
C GLN A 190 3.57 -29.31 7.95
N GLN A 191 3.21 -30.43 7.31
CA GLN A 191 3.93 -30.91 6.12
C GLN A 191 3.81 -29.93 4.95
N GLN A 192 2.61 -29.40 4.68
CA GLN A 192 2.41 -28.40 3.62
C GLN A 192 3.17 -27.10 3.89
N LEU A 193 3.17 -26.61 5.14
CA LEU A 193 3.94 -25.43 5.54
C LEU A 193 5.45 -25.66 5.40
N THR A 194 5.94 -26.83 5.80
CA THR A 194 7.35 -27.18 5.67
C THR A 194 7.76 -27.26 4.19
N GLN A 195 6.91 -27.84 3.35
CA GLN A 195 7.14 -27.91 1.90
C GLN A 195 7.12 -26.53 1.25
N ALA A 196 6.15 -25.68 1.61
CA ALA A 196 6.08 -24.30 1.15
C ALA A 196 7.31 -23.50 1.61
N GLN A 197 7.76 -23.67 2.86
CA GLN A 197 8.97 -23.04 3.37
C GLN A 197 10.22 -23.47 2.58
N THR A 198 10.32 -24.76 2.23
CA THR A 198 11.43 -25.29 1.43
C THR A 198 11.44 -24.69 0.03
N LEU A 199 10.27 -24.61 -0.63
CA LEU A 199 10.12 -23.98 -1.95
C LEU A 199 10.42 -22.48 -1.92
N TYR A 200 10.01 -21.80 -0.85
CA TYR A 200 10.33 -20.39 -0.62
C TYR A 200 11.84 -20.18 -0.49
N LEU A 201 12.51 -20.93 0.38
CA LEU A 201 13.97 -20.84 0.53
C LEU A 201 14.68 -21.11 -0.81
N GLN A 202 14.27 -22.14 -1.54
CA GLN A 202 14.83 -22.48 -2.85
C GLN A 202 14.67 -21.36 -3.89
N ALA A 203 13.58 -20.59 -3.85
CA ALA A 203 13.37 -19.43 -4.71
C ALA A 203 14.22 -18.23 -4.24
N THR A 204 14.23 -17.97 -2.93
CA THR A 204 14.87 -16.77 -2.36
C THR A 204 16.40 -16.83 -2.28
N GLU A 205 17.00 -18.02 -2.29
CA GLU A 205 18.45 -18.19 -2.31
C GLU A 205 19.07 -17.95 -3.71
N ARG A 206 18.24 -17.80 -4.75
CA ARG A 206 18.73 -17.57 -6.11
C ARG A 206 19.27 -16.15 -6.27
N THR A 207 20.42 -16.03 -6.94
CA THR A 207 21.11 -14.76 -7.14
C THR A 207 20.23 -13.71 -7.85
N LEU A 208 19.43 -14.13 -8.84
CA LEU A 208 18.54 -13.22 -9.57
C LEU A 208 17.37 -12.71 -8.71
N PHE A 209 16.84 -13.56 -7.81
CA PHE A 209 15.84 -13.13 -6.84
C PHE A 209 16.44 -12.14 -5.83
N LEU A 210 17.61 -12.47 -5.26
CA LEU A 210 18.32 -11.58 -4.32
C LEU A 210 18.66 -10.23 -4.97
N LEU A 211 19.02 -10.22 -6.25
CA LEU A 211 19.29 -8.99 -7.00
C LEU A 211 18.02 -8.17 -7.23
N GLY A 212 16.90 -8.80 -7.60
CA GLY A 212 15.61 -8.14 -7.73
C GLY A 212 15.12 -7.54 -6.40
N ALA A 213 15.15 -8.33 -5.33
CA ALA A 213 14.78 -7.88 -3.98
C ALA A 213 15.73 -6.81 -3.44
N GLY A 214 17.03 -6.94 -3.69
CA GLY A 214 18.03 -5.93 -3.32
C GLY A 214 17.80 -4.60 -4.04
N LEU A 215 17.50 -4.63 -5.34
CA LEU A 215 17.17 -3.43 -6.11
C LEU A 215 15.87 -2.78 -5.60
N GLN A 216 14.84 -3.59 -5.31
CA GLN A 216 13.59 -3.11 -4.72
C GLN A 216 13.84 -2.42 -3.37
N ALA A 217 14.63 -3.03 -2.48
CA ALA A 217 14.97 -2.47 -1.18
C ALA A 217 15.74 -1.14 -1.31
N VAL A 218 16.68 -1.05 -2.25
CA VAL A 218 17.41 0.20 -2.54
C VAL A 218 16.45 1.29 -3.02
N ILE A 219 15.51 0.97 -3.91
CA ILE A 219 14.53 1.96 -4.40
C ILE A 219 13.59 2.41 -3.28
N GLN A 220 13.12 1.49 -2.43
CA GLN A 220 12.31 1.82 -1.26
C GLN A 220 13.06 2.72 -0.28
N LEU A 221 14.36 2.48 -0.07
CA LEU A 221 15.22 3.34 0.76
C LEU A 221 15.37 4.73 0.15
N ILE A 222 15.60 4.82 -1.17
CA ILE A 222 15.67 6.11 -1.88
C ILE A 222 14.35 6.87 -1.74
N LEU A 223 13.21 6.18 -1.88
CA LEU A 223 11.88 6.76 -1.70
C LEU A 223 11.66 7.25 -0.26
N ALA A 224 12.06 6.45 0.74
CA ALA A 224 11.97 6.84 2.15
C ALA A 224 12.80 8.10 2.44
N CYS A 225 14.03 8.16 1.93
CA CYS A 225 14.88 9.35 2.00
C CYS A 225 14.23 10.56 1.31
N TRP A 226 13.64 10.36 0.13
CA TRP A 226 12.95 11.42 -0.61
C TRP A 226 11.72 11.96 0.16
N LEU A 227 10.91 11.08 0.75
CA LEU A 227 9.78 11.46 1.60
C LEU A 227 10.24 12.23 2.83
N PHE A 228 11.34 11.83 3.46
CA PHE A 228 11.91 12.54 4.60
C PHE A 228 12.39 13.94 4.21
N ILE A 229 13.05 14.09 3.06
CA ILE A 229 13.44 15.39 2.50
C ILE A 229 12.21 16.27 2.25
N ALA A 230 11.15 15.71 1.65
CA ALA A 230 9.90 16.42 1.40
C ALA A 230 9.23 16.87 2.71
N TRP A 231 9.16 16.00 3.71
CA TRP A 231 8.63 16.30 5.03
C TRP A 231 9.39 17.44 5.72
N PHE A 232 10.73 17.37 5.69
CA PHE A 232 11.59 18.43 6.21
C PHE A 232 11.43 19.75 5.46
N ALA A 233 11.35 19.71 4.13
CA ALA A 233 11.14 20.88 3.30
C ALA A 233 9.80 21.56 3.62
N TYR A 234 8.74 20.76 3.82
CA TYR A 234 7.42 21.26 4.25
C TYR A 234 7.50 21.90 5.65
N GLY A 235 8.06 21.19 6.63
CA GLY A 235 8.18 21.70 8.00
C GLY A 235 9.01 22.99 8.10
N LYS A 236 10.09 23.10 7.32
CA LYS A 236 10.90 24.33 7.25
C LYS A 236 10.16 25.51 6.63
N GLN A 237 9.30 25.28 5.64
CA GLN A 237 8.45 26.33 5.08
C GLN A 237 7.40 26.82 6.08
N GLN A 238 6.90 25.93 6.93
CA GLN A 238 6.04 26.27 8.06
C GLN A 238 6.81 26.85 9.26
N GLN A 239 8.08 27.25 9.08
CA GLN A 239 8.95 27.85 10.08
C GLN A 239 9.16 26.99 11.35
N LEU A 240 9.03 25.66 11.24
CA LEU A 240 9.27 24.75 12.36
C LEU A 240 10.78 24.53 12.59
N ASN A 241 11.16 24.40 13.86
CA ASN A 241 12.50 23.94 14.24
C ASN A 241 12.66 22.44 13.90
N SER A 242 13.88 22.01 13.58
CA SER A 242 14.20 20.63 13.19
C SER A 242 13.70 19.60 14.21
N GLY A 243 13.81 19.89 15.52
CA GLY A 243 13.27 19.00 16.56
C GLY A 243 11.76 18.79 16.48
N LYS A 244 10.99 19.84 16.20
CA LYS A 244 9.53 19.76 16.02
C LYS A 244 9.15 18.97 14.76
N ILE A 245 9.94 19.13 13.70
CA ILE A 245 9.75 18.39 12.44
C ILE A 245 9.92 16.89 12.69
N VAL A 246 11.03 16.47 13.33
CA VAL A 246 11.29 15.07 13.68
C VAL A 246 10.21 14.53 14.62
N PHE A 247 9.85 15.29 15.66
CA PHE A 247 8.80 14.88 16.60
C PHE A 247 7.46 14.66 15.89
N SER A 248 7.04 15.58 15.00
CA SER A 248 5.80 15.43 14.23
C SER A 248 5.83 14.21 13.30
N ALA A 249 6.99 13.88 12.72
CA ALA A 249 7.16 12.71 11.86
C ALA A 249 7.01 11.42 12.69
N LEU A 250 7.74 11.30 13.80
CA LEU A 250 7.69 10.14 14.68
C LEU A 250 6.29 9.95 15.29
N LEU A 251 5.65 11.03 15.72
CA LEU A 251 4.29 10.99 16.26
C LEU A 251 3.29 10.53 15.20
N SER A 252 3.39 11.04 13.96
CA SER A 252 2.53 10.62 12.86
C SER A 252 2.71 9.14 12.54
N LEU A 253 3.97 8.68 12.44
CA LEU A 253 4.26 7.26 12.19
C LEU A 253 3.74 6.36 13.32
N GLY A 254 3.94 6.75 14.58
CA GLY A 254 3.45 5.99 15.73
C GLY A 254 1.93 5.90 15.78
N LEU A 255 1.22 7.00 15.53
CA LEU A 255 -0.24 7.02 15.51
C LEU A 255 -0.82 6.26 14.31
N ILE A 256 -0.22 6.37 13.12
CA ILE A 256 -0.61 5.60 11.95
C ILE A 256 -0.40 4.10 12.21
N TYR A 257 0.75 3.72 12.79
CA TYR A 257 1.02 2.33 13.17
C TYR A 257 -0.02 1.81 14.16
N PHE A 258 -0.30 2.55 15.23
CA PHE A 258 -1.31 2.16 16.22
C PHE A 258 -2.71 2.05 15.61
N ALA A 259 -3.11 2.99 14.76
CA ALA A 259 -4.38 2.95 14.05
C ALA A 259 -4.46 1.73 13.11
N SER A 260 -3.39 1.42 12.38
CA SER A 260 -3.32 0.25 11.51
C SER A 260 -3.42 -1.06 12.28
N LEU A 261 -2.81 -1.13 13.46
CA LEU A 261 -2.88 -2.30 14.34
C LEU A 261 -4.30 -2.49 14.87
N LEU A 262 -4.96 -1.42 15.32
CA LEU A 262 -6.37 -1.49 15.75
C LEU A 262 -7.30 -1.93 14.61
N LEU A 263 -7.11 -1.39 13.41
CA LEU A 263 -7.90 -1.79 12.24
C LEU A 263 -7.67 -3.25 11.87
N SER A 264 -6.42 -3.72 11.92
CA SER A 264 -6.07 -5.13 11.69
C SER A 264 -6.73 -6.04 12.73
N LEU A 265 -6.72 -5.66 14.00
CA LEU A 265 -7.41 -6.40 15.07
C LEU A 265 -8.92 -6.46 14.84
N MET A 266 -9.55 -5.34 14.46
CA MET A 266 -10.98 -5.30 14.15
C MET A 266 -11.34 -6.15 12.93
N GLN A 267 -10.54 -6.07 11.86
CA GLN A 267 -10.74 -6.87 10.65
C GLN A 267 -10.56 -8.35 10.94
N THR A 268 -9.51 -8.73 11.68
CA THR A 268 -9.27 -10.12 12.08
C THR A 268 -10.42 -10.64 12.94
N GLY A 269 -10.89 -9.85 13.92
CA GLY A 269 -12.04 -10.23 14.74
C GLY A 269 -13.32 -10.41 13.91
N SER A 270 -13.58 -9.52 12.95
CA SER A 270 -14.72 -9.65 12.03
C SER A 270 -14.60 -10.87 11.12
N GLN A 271 -13.41 -11.18 10.62
CA GLN A 271 -13.16 -12.34 9.77
C GLN A 271 -13.34 -13.63 10.55
N MET A 272 -12.78 -13.72 11.76
CA MET A 272 -12.99 -14.86 12.66
C MET A 272 -14.47 -15.08 12.95
N MET A 273 -15.21 -14.01 13.27
CA MET A 273 -16.65 -14.11 13.52
C MET A 273 -17.43 -14.58 12.28
N ALA A 274 -17.02 -14.15 11.08
CA ALA A 274 -17.62 -14.61 9.83
C ALA A 274 -17.37 -16.11 9.59
N ILE A 275 -16.14 -16.58 9.84
CA ILE A 275 -15.76 -17.99 9.71
C ILE A 275 -16.57 -18.83 10.69
N TYR A 276 -16.62 -18.48 11.97
CA TYR A 276 -17.42 -19.19 12.98
C TYR A 276 -18.91 -19.28 12.63
N ARG A 277 -19.50 -18.22 12.06
CA ARG A 277 -20.90 -18.24 11.60
C ARG A 277 -21.14 -19.13 10.38
N SER A 278 -20.11 -19.41 9.60
CA SER A 278 -20.18 -20.25 8.40
C SER A 278 -19.84 -21.71 8.66
N CYS A 279 -19.36 -22.05 9.87
CA CYS A 279 -19.10 -23.43 10.25
C CYS A 279 -20.41 -24.23 10.31
N PRO A 280 -20.43 -25.48 9.83
CA PRO A 280 -21.59 -26.34 9.96
C PRO A 280 -21.91 -26.56 11.45
N PRO A 281 -23.21 -26.64 11.84
CA PRO A 281 -23.56 -26.98 13.21
C PRO A 281 -23.01 -28.38 13.52
N THR A 282 -22.16 -28.46 14.54
CA THR A 282 -21.70 -29.72 15.15
C THR A 282 -22.80 -30.40 15.93
#